data_AF-A0A651HMZ7-F1
#
_entry.id   AF-A0A651HMZ7-F1
#
_cell.length_a   1.000
_cell.length_b   1.000
_cell.length_c   1.000
_cell.angle_alpha   90.00
_cell.angle_beta   90.00
_cell.angle_gamma   90.00
#
_symmetry.space_group_name_H-M   'P 1'
#
loop_
_entity.id
_entity.type
_entity.pdbx_description
1 polymer ?
#
loop_
_entity_poly.entity_id
_entity_poly.type
_entity_poly.pdbx_seq_one_letter_code
_entity_poly.pdbx_strand_id
1 'polypeptide(L)'
;MPPIEGSLPPDELDRVAETVAPLLTDELVGNVRLLVEPDPDGETRLTVGRQEACGPVVSNPAYVAEELIRLWRQHRREADVLVTIRVDERGRPSEGTLQQSSGSLALDDDIRLLASRVTFHPALSDRIPLATYAQLPLMIRQRR
;
A
#
# COMPACT_ATOMS: atom_id res chain seq x y z
N MET A 1 -8.38 -17.09 -1.76
CA MET A 1 -8.03 -17.79 -3.01
C MET A 1 -7.09 -16.88 -3.79
N PRO A 2 -5.93 -17.35 -4.27
CA PRO A 2 -5.01 -16.51 -5.03
C PRO A 2 -5.65 -16.07 -6.36
N PRO A 3 -5.24 -14.92 -6.91
CA PRO A 3 -5.69 -14.50 -8.23
C PRO A 3 -5.26 -15.52 -9.28
N ILE A 4 -6.22 -15.95 -10.12
CA ILE A 4 -6.00 -16.85 -11.25
C ILE A 4 -6.23 -16.04 -12.51
N GLU A 5 -5.21 -15.96 -13.35
CA GLU A 5 -5.28 -15.31 -14.66
C GLU A 5 -4.96 -16.34 -15.74
N GLY A 6 -5.59 -16.25 -16.91
CA GLY A 6 -5.34 -17.20 -17.96
C GLY A 6 -6.15 -16.92 -19.23
N SER A 7 -5.73 -17.57 -20.31
CA SER A 7 -6.35 -17.46 -21.64
C SER A 7 -7.51 -18.44 -21.84
N LEU A 8 -7.84 -19.22 -20.81
CA LEU A 8 -8.92 -20.20 -20.85
C LEU A 8 -10.30 -19.53 -20.73
N PRO A 9 -11.36 -20.19 -21.22
CA PRO A 9 -12.74 -19.80 -20.95
C PRO A 9 -13.03 -19.66 -19.44
N PRO A 10 -13.91 -18.73 -19.02
CA PRO A 10 -14.21 -18.50 -17.60
C PRO A 10 -14.63 -19.75 -16.82
N ASP A 11 -15.41 -20.63 -17.45
CA ASP A 11 -15.90 -21.88 -16.86
C ASP A 11 -14.78 -22.93 -16.65
N GLU A 12 -13.73 -22.89 -17.48
CA GLU A 12 -12.54 -23.72 -17.28
C GLU A 12 -11.62 -23.15 -16.20
N LEU A 13 -11.49 -21.82 -16.14
CA LEU A 13 -10.75 -21.14 -15.07
C LEU A 13 -11.37 -21.44 -13.69
N ASP A 14 -12.70 -21.42 -13.58
CA ASP A 14 -13.41 -21.76 -12.34
C ASP A 14 -13.13 -23.21 -11.91
N ARG A 15 -13.12 -24.17 -12.85
CA ARG A 15 -12.78 -25.57 -12.56
C ARG A 15 -11.34 -25.76 -12.11
N VAL A 16 -10.40 -25.03 -12.73
CA VAL A 16 -9.00 -25.04 -12.29
C VAL A 16 -8.90 -24.42 -10.89
N ALA A 17 -9.63 -23.35 -10.60
CA ALA A 17 -9.69 -22.74 -9.27
C ALA A 17 -10.17 -23.73 -8.20
N GLU A 18 -11.27 -24.44 -8.45
CA GLU A 18 -11.81 -25.45 -7.53
C GLU A 18 -10.84 -26.62 -7.32
N THR A 19 -10.13 -27.02 -8.38
CA THR A 19 -9.17 -28.15 -8.32
C THR A 19 -7.91 -27.77 -7.55
N VAL A 20 -7.43 -26.54 -7.70
CA VAL A 20 -6.18 -26.06 -7.07
C VAL A 20 -6.43 -25.53 -5.66
N ALA A 21 -7.63 -25.03 -5.35
CA ALA A 21 -8.01 -24.53 -4.03
C ALA A 21 -7.60 -25.44 -2.83
N PRO A 22 -7.87 -26.76 -2.84
CA PRO A 22 -7.48 -27.64 -1.74
C PRO A 22 -5.97 -27.92 -1.67
N LEU A 23 -5.21 -27.62 -2.72
CA LEU A 23 -3.76 -27.82 -2.78
C LEU A 23 -2.97 -26.59 -2.30
N LEU A 24 -3.64 -25.47 -2.07
CA LEU A 24 -3.04 -24.22 -1.62
C LEU A 24 -3.09 -24.12 -0.10
N THR A 25 -1.93 -23.95 0.52
CA THR A 25 -1.83 -23.61 1.95
C THR A 25 -2.15 -22.14 2.18
N ASP A 26 -2.60 -21.78 3.39
CA ASP A 26 -2.93 -20.39 3.74
C ASP A 26 -1.76 -19.41 3.50
N GLU A 27 -0.50 -19.86 3.65
CA GLU A 27 0.70 -19.07 3.36
C GLU A 27 0.85 -18.73 1.86
N LEU A 28 0.35 -19.57 0.97
CA LEU A 28 0.42 -19.38 -0.48
C LEU A 28 -0.70 -18.45 -0.97
N VAL A 29 -1.89 -18.55 -0.40
CA VAL A 29 -3.11 -17.86 -0.88
C VAL A 29 -2.96 -16.33 -1.00
N GLY A 30 -2.08 -15.69 -0.23
CA GLY A 30 -1.83 -14.25 -0.29
C GLY A 30 -0.53 -13.81 -0.98
N ASN A 31 0.29 -14.74 -1.48
CA ASN A 31 1.64 -14.45 -1.99
C ASN A 31 1.89 -14.97 -3.41
N VAL A 32 1.04 -15.85 -3.91
CA VAL A 32 1.19 -16.42 -5.25
C VAL A 32 0.04 -16.04 -6.16
N ARG A 33 0.38 -15.92 -7.44
CA ARG A 33 -0.54 -15.77 -8.55
C ARG A 33 -0.44 -17.02 -9.42
N LEU A 34 -1.58 -17.52 -9.89
CA LEU A 34 -1.63 -18.67 -10.78
C LEU A 34 -1.89 -18.18 -12.21
N LEU A 35 -1.00 -18.50 -13.13
CA LEU A 35 -1.18 -18.28 -14.56
C LEU A 35 -1.53 -19.62 -15.21
N VAL A 36 -2.67 -19.67 -15.90
CA VAL A 36 -3.17 -20.88 -16.58
C VAL A 36 -3.15 -20.65 -18.09
N GLU A 37 -2.29 -21.39 -18.79
CA GLU A 37 -2.15 -21.28 -20.24
C GLU A 37 -2.34 -22.64 -20.91
N PRO A 38 -3.03 -22.72 -22.06
CA PRO A 38 -3.02 -23.91 -22.88
C PRO A 38 -1.62 -24.09 -23.49
N ASP A 39 -1.01 -25.25 -23.26
CA ASP A 39 0.21 -25.68 -23.93
C ASP A 39 -0.14 -26.03 -25.39
N PRO A 40 0.72 -25.75 -26.38
CA PRO A 40 0.57 -26.23 -27.77
C PRO A 40 0.26 -27.72 -27.92
N ASP A 41 0.62 -28.56 -26.94
CA ASP A 41 0.36 -30.01 -26.95
C ASP A 41 -1.04 -30.39 -26.43
N GLY A 42 -1.88 -29.42 -26.08
CA GLY A 42 -3.25 -29.63 -25.57
C GLY A 42 -3.33 -29.88 -24.06
N GLU A 43 -2.19 -29.84 -23.36
CA GLU A 43 -2.14 -29.88 -21.89
C GLU A 43 -2.36 -28.47 -21.30
N THR A 44 -2.84 -28.39 -20.07
CA THR A 44 -2.96 -27.11 -19.34
C THR A 44 -1.71 -26.87 -18.51
N ARG A 45 -0.97 -25.80 -18.80
CA ARG A 45 0.19 -25.39 -18.02
C ARG A 45 -0.23 -24.43 -16.90
N LEU A 46 0.05 -24.81 -15.66
CA LEU A 46 -0.11 -23.95 -14.48
C LEU A 46 1.26 -23.38 -14.09
N THR A 47 1.40 -22.06 -14.14
CA THR A 47 2.60 -21.35 -13.69
C THR A 47 2.29 -20.61 -12.39
N VAL A 48 3.09 -20.85 -11.35
CA VAL A 48 2.97 -20.17 -10.07
C VAL A 48 3.94 -18.99 -10.04
N GLY A 49 3.40 -17.78 -10.15
CA GLY A 49 4.13 -16.52 -10.00
C GLY A 49 4.04 -16.00 -8.56
N ARG A 50 4.92 -15.06 -8.20
CA ARG A 50 4.76 -14.26 -6.98
C ARG A 50 3.84 -13.08 -7.28
N GLN A 51 2.95 -12.79 -6.34
CA GLN A 51 2.16 -11.57 -6.36
C GLN A 51 3.10 -10.38 -6.10
N GLU A 52 3.11 -9.39 -7.00
CA GLU A 52 3.91 -8.19 -6.83
C GLU A 52 3.07 -7.13 -6.10
N ALA A 53 3.36 -6.95 -4.82
CA ALA A 53 2.77 -5.89 -4.02
C ALA A 53 3.78 -4.76 -3.78
N CYS A 54 3.38 -3.52 -4.07
CA CYS A 54 4.12 -2.34 -3.65
C CYS A 54 3.25 -1.44 -2.76
N GLY A 55 3.85 -0.94 -1.68
CA GLY A 55 3.20 0.00 -0.78
C GLY A 55 3.01 1.37 -1.44
N PRO A 56 2.14 2.22 -0.87
CA PRO A 56 1.93 3.56 -1.38
C PRO A 56 3.19 4.40 -1.14
N VAL A 57 3.48 5.31 -2.08
CA VAL A 57 4.68 6.16 -2.03
C VAL A 57 4.27 7.62 -2.04
N VAL A 58 4.82 8.44 -1.14
CA VAL A 58 4.53 9.89 -1.11
C VAL A 58 4.87 10.53 -2.45
N SER A 59 3.89 11.16 -3.10
CA SER A 59 4.04 11.78 -4.42
C SER A 59 4.39 13.27 -4.35
N ASN A 60 4.20 13.91 -3.20
CA ASN A 60 4.53 15.32 -2.97
C ASN A 60 5.60 15.55 -1.88
N PRO A 61 6.78 14.89 -1.94
CA PRO A 61 7.76 14.94 -0.85
C PRO A 61 8.32 16.35 -0.58
N ALA A 62 8.43 17.20 -1.59
CA ALA A 62 8.89 18.58 -1.43
C ALA A 62 7.92 19.42 -0.56
N TYR A 63 6.61 19.30 -0.82
CA TYR A 63 5.57 19.96 -0.03
C TYR A 63 5.62 19.49 1.44
N VAL A 64 5.74 18.19 1.67
CA VAL A 64 5.86 17.63 3.02
C VAL A 64 7.08 18.19 3.73
N ALA A 65 8.24 18.22 3.06
CA ALA A 65 9.47 18.76 3.64
C ALA A 65 9.36 20.25 4.02
N GLU A 66 8.74 21.07 3.17
CA GLU A 66 8.51 22.50 3.44
C GLU A 66 7.60 22.72 4.64
N GLU A 67 6.50 21.98 4.72
CA GLU A 67 5.57 22.07 5.85
C GLU A 67 6.22 21.60 7.15
N LEU A 68 7.06 20.55 7.13
CA LEU A 68 7.82 20.15 8.32
C LEU A 68 8.77 21.26 8.82
N ILE A 69 9.43 21.99 7.91
CA ILE A 69 10.26 23.15 8.26
C ILE A 69 9.39 24.25 8.88
N ARG A 70 8.21 24.50 8.31
CA ARG A 70 7.25 25.48 8.84
C ARG A 70 6.78 25.11 10.24
N LEU A 71 6.42 23.85 10.47
CA LEU A 71 6.01 23.35 11.78
C LEU A 71 7.14 23.50 12.82
N TRP A 72 8.39 23.20 12.45
CA TRP A 72 9.52 23.48 13.32
C TRP A 72 9.64 24.97 13.66
N ARG A 73 9.49 25.88 12.70
CA ARG A 73 9.57 27.33 12.95
C ARG A 73 8.47 27.83 13.88
N GLN A 74 7.26 27.27 13.76
CA GLN A 74 6.08 27.63 14.55
C GLN A 74 6.16 27.11 15.98
N HIS A 75 6.55 25.85 16.16
CA HIS A 75 6.53 25.18 17.47
C HIS A 75 7.88 25.20 18.19
N ARG A 76 8.97 25.51 17.47
CA ARG A 76 10.37 25.52 17.96
C ARG A 76 10.74 24.25 18.73
N ARG A 77 10.21 23.11 18.26
CA ARG A 77 10.36 21.80 18.89
C ARG A 77 10.80 20.78 17.85
N GLU A 78 11.74 19.94 18.27
CA GLU A 78 12.11 18.74 17.52
C GLU A 78 11.27 17.56 18.00
N ALA A 79 10.80 16.75 17.05
CA ALA A 79 9.97 15.59 17.35
C ALA A 79 10.05 14.55 16.24
N ASP A 80 9.90 13.28 16.62
CA ASP A 80 9.66 12.17 15.70
C ASP A 80 8.23 11.71 15.90
N VAL A 81 7.44 11.79 14.84
CA VAL A 81 6.02 11.47 14.85
C VAL A 81 5.76 10.40 13.81
N LEU A 82 4.92 9.43 14.17
CA LEU A 82 4.49 8.37 13.27
C LEU A 82 2.99 8.47 13.08
N VAL A 83 2.56 8.65 11.84
CA VAL A 83 1.14 8.67 11.47
C VAL A 83 0.84 7.44 10.63
N THR A 84 -0.20 6.70 10.97
CA THR A 84 -0.79 5.68 10.10
C THR A 84 -1.95 6.31 9.35
N ILE A 85 -1.91 6.25 8.01
CA ILE A 85 -2.91 6.88 7.17
C ILE A 85 -3.51 5.88 6.18
N ARG A 86 -4.84 5.86 6.03
CA ARG A 86 -5.53 5.10 5.00
C ARG A 86 -5.42 5.83 3.68
N VAL A 87 -4.81 5.18 2.69
CA VAL A 87 -4.65 5.66 1.33
C VAL A 87 -5.60 4.86 0.43
N ASP A 88 -6.41 5.53 -0.38
CA ASP A 88 -7.32 4.88 -1.31
C ASP A 88 -6.62 4.45 -2.62
N GLU A 89 -7.36 3.77 -3.49
CA GLU A 89 -6.92 3.31 -4.82
C GLU A 89 -6.46 4.45 -5.76
N ARG A 90 -6.84 5.70 -5.44
CA ARG A 90 -6.46 6.90 -6.19
C ARG A 90 -5.27 7.63 -5.54
N GLY A 91 -4.71 7.08 -4.47
CA GLY A 91 -3.60 7.70 -3.74
C GLY A 91 -4.03 8.85 -2.83
N ARG A 92 -5.32 8.97 -2.50
CA ARG A 92 -5.84 10.02 -1.62
C ARG A 92 -5.91 9.52 -0.17
N PRO A 93 -5.47 10.34 0.80
CA PRO A 93 -5.64 10.03 2.21
C PRO A 93 -7.11 10.22 2.64
N SER A 94 -7.60 9.39 3.57
CA SER A 94 -8.95 9.51 4.13
C SER A 94 -9.00 9.53 5.66
N GLU A 95 -8.23 8.66 6.32
CA GLU A 95 -8.23 8.51 7.78
C GLU A 95 -6.79 8.48 8.29
N GLY A 96 -6.42 9.36 9.22
CA GLY A 96 -5.09 9.43 9.82
C GLY A 96 -5.13 9.23 11.33
N THR A 97 -4.36 8.27 11.85
CA THR A 97 -4.18 8.03 13.29
C THR A 97 -2.73 8.24 13.69
N LEU A 98 -2.52 8.99 14.76
CA LEU A 98 -1.21 9.24 15.34
C LEU A 98 -0.80 8.01 16.16
N GLN A 99 0.25 7.31 15.74
CA GLN A 99 0.80 6.14 16.45
C GLN A 99 1.87 6.55 17.47
N GLN A 100 2.66 7.56 17.12
CA GLN A 100 3.69 8.12 18.00
C GLN A 100 3.51 9.63 18.06
N SER A 101 3.29 10.17 19.25
CA SER A 101 3.06 11.61 19.49
C SER A 101 4.36 12.40 19.62
N SER A 102 4.31 13.68 19.24
CA SER A 102 5.39 14.65 19.50
C SER A 102 5.51 15.04 20.98
N GLY A 103 4.50 14.72 21.80
CA GLY A 103 4.35 15.20 23.17
C GLY A 103 3.86 16.65 23.27
N SER A 104 3.24 17.18 22.20
CA SER A 104 2.56 18.49 22.18
C SER A 104 1.27 18.37 21.37
N LEU A 105 0.12 18.60 22.03
CA LEU A 105 -1.20 18.47 21.38
C LEU A 105 -1.33 19.39 20.15
N ALA A 106 -0.90 20.65 20.29
CA ALA A 106 -0.96 21.61 19.19
C ALA A 106 -0.10 21.21 17.98
N LEU A 107 1.07 20.61 18.23
CA LEU A 107 1.93 20.13 17.15
C LEU A 107 1.34 18.86 16.51
N ASP A 108 0.79 17.95 17.31
CA ASP A 108 0.15 16.74 16.81
C ASP A 108 -1.08 17.04 15.93
N ASP A 109 -1.87 18.06 16.28
CA ASP A 109 -3.02 18.51 15.48
C ASP A 109 -2.58 19.11 14.14
N ASP A 110 -1.53 19.93 14.13
CA ASP A 110 -0.95 20.44 12.89
C ASP A 110 -0.35 19.31 12.03
N ILE A 111 0.25 18.29 12.65
CA ILE A 111 0.76 17.11 11.93
C ILE A 111 -0.39 16.30 11.32
N ARG A 112 -1.50 16.11 12.04
CA ARG A 112 -2.70 15.44 11.47
C ARG A 112 -3.22 16.21 10.25
N LEU A 113 -3.25 17.54 10.34
CA LEU A 113 -3.64 18.39 9.23
C LEU A 113 -2.68 18.24 8.04
N LEU A 114 -1.36 18.24 8.28
CA LEU A 114 -0.36 17.97 7.25
C LEU A 114 -0.58 16.60 6.62
N ALA A 115 -0.73 15.55 7.43
CA ALA A 115 -0.93 14.18 6.97
C ALA A 115 -2.16 14.06 6.04
N SER A 116 -3.25 14.78 6.33
CA SER A 116 -4.45 14.82 5.47
C SER A 116 -4.24 15.46 4.10
N ARG A 117 -3.13 16.19 3.90
CA ARG A 117 -2.76 16.88 2.65
C ARG A 117 -1.63 16.18 1.90
N VAL A 118 -1.07 15.10 2.46
CA VAL A 118 -0.06 14.28 1.77
C VAL A 118 -0.74 13.50 0.65
N THR A 119 -0.14 13.53 -0.53
CA THR A 119 -0.62 12.75 -1.67
C THR A 119 0.30 11.56 -1.89
N PHE A 120 -0.27 10.46 -2.40
CA PHE A 120 0.46 9.23 -2.61
C PHE A 120 0.31 8.77 -4.06
N HIS A 121 1.33 8.08 -4.58
CA HIS A 121 1.11 7.03 -5.56
C HIS A 121 0.43 5.87 -4.84
N PRO A 122 -0.69 5.33 -5.37
CA PRO A 122 -1.44 4.28 -4.69
C PRO A 122 -0.60 3.02 -4.55
N ALA A 123 -0.95 2.19 -3.57
CA ALA A 123 -0.41 0.83 -3.49
C ALA A 123 -0.91 0.03 -4.69
N LEU A 124 -0.05 -0.85 -5.21
CA LEU A 124 -0.42 -1.74 -6.31
C LEU A 124 -0.28 -3.19 -5.86
N SER A 125 -1.19 -4.02 -6.34
CA SER A 125 -1.12 -5.48 -6.31
C SER A 125 -1.26 -5.96 -7.73
N ASP A 126 -0.21 -6.53 -8.32
CA ASP A 126 -0.19 -6.96 -9.72
C ASP A 126 -0.66 -5.84 -10.68
N ARG A 127 -0.16 -4.62 -10.44
CA ARG A 127 -0.50 -3.39 -11.19
C ARG A 127 -1.94 -2.89 -11.00
N ILE A 128 -2.75 -3.55 -10.18
CA ILE A 128 -4.09 -3.10 -9.81
C ILE A 128 -3.96 -2.21 -8.57
N PRO A 129 -4.43 -0.95 -8.61
CA PRO A 129 -4.44 -0.08 -7.44
C PRO A 129 -5.34 -0.65 -6.34
N LEU A 130 -4.88 -0.55 -5.09
CA LEU A 130 -5.64 -1.01 -3.91
C LEU A 130 -5.56 0.01 -2.77
N ALA A 131 -6.64 0.07 -1.98
CA ALA A 131 -6.65 0.87 -0.75
C ALA A 131 -5.89 0.15 0.36
N THR A 132 -4.99 0.85 1.07
CA THR A 132 -4.18 0.28 2.15
C THR A 132 -3.81 1.31 3.22
N TYR A 133 -3.23 0.86 4.32
CA TYR A 133 -2.65 1.72 5.35
C TYR A 133 -1.16 1.96 5.08
N ALA A 134 -0.76 3.23 5.13
CA ALA A 134 0.62 3.66 5.03
C ALA A 134 1.14 4.16 6.38
N GLN A 135 2.41 3.85 6.69
CA GLN A 135 3.12 4.46 7.81
C GLN A 135 3.92 5.66 7.30
N LEU A 136 3.65 6.83 7.86
CA LEU A 136 4.30 8.09 7.51
C LEU A 136 5.17 8.56 8.69
N PRO A 137 6.47 8.24 8.69
CA PRO A 137 7.40 8.80 9.66
C PRO A 137 7.69 10.26 9.32
N LEU A 138 7.48 11.15 10.28
CA LEU A 138 7.65 12.58 10.14
C LEU A 138 8.68 13.06 11.16
N MET A 139 9.83 13.52 10.65
CA MET A 139 10.91 14.07 11.48
C MET A 139 10.90 15.59 11.41
N ILE A 140 10.61 16.21 12.54
CA ILE A 140 10.60 17.67 12.69
C ILE A 140 11.92 18.06 13.33
N ARG A 141 12.74 18.83 12.61
CA ARG A 141 14.10 19.23 13.02
C ARG A 141 14.44 20.64 12.54
N GLN A 142 15.40 21.27 13.21
CA GLN A 142 16.01 22.49 12.70
C GLN A 142 16.87 22.17 11.48
N ARG A 143 16.47 22.63 10.29
CA ARG A 143 17.37 22.60 9.13
C ARG A 143 18.46 23.65 9.33
N ARG A 144 19.73 23.21 9.38
CA ARG A 144 20.91 24.08 9.38
C ARG A 144 21.14 24.67 8.00
#